data_AF-A0A3M1SCD0-F1
#
_entry.id   AF-A0A3M1SCD0-F1
#
_cell.length_a   1.000
_cell.length_b   1.000
_cell.length_c   1.000
_cell.angle_alpha   90.00
_cell.angle_beta   90.00
_cell.angle_gamma   90.00
#
_symmetry.space_group_name_H-M   'P 1'
#
loop_
_entity.id
_entity.type
_entity.pdbx_description
1 polymer ?
#
loop_
_entity_poly.entity_id
_entity_poly.type
_entity_poly.pdbx_seq_one_letter_code
_entity_poly.pdbx_strand_id
1 'polypeptide(L)'
;MKRLWKCIPVSLMMVCFFMSAATLASHNEIGKVRCLSCHVKLPFNKIADRFTLYSVKTCRKCHNEKMITFDHPVGIRVKKTLPPDLPLSEDGRMICITCHTFHRATYLPGYGQKTYLRRGVLGKRFCLNCHKTDPLKPLMSKPQ
;
A
#
# COMPACT_ATOMS: atom_id res chain seq x y z
N MET A 1 -4.04 64.20 -9.50
CA MET A 1 -4.84 63.03 -9.09
C MET A 1 -4.14 61.76 -9.56
N LYS A 2 -4.08 60.78 -8.66
CA LYS A 2 -3.24 59.58 -8.71
C LYS A 2 -3.76 58.58 -9.74
N ARG A 3 -2.88 58.00 -10.56
CA ARG A 3 -3.02 56.61 -11.05
C ARG A 3 -1.63 56.02 -11.27
N LEU A 4 -1.05 55.55 -10.17
CA LEU A 4 0.01 54.53 -10.18
C LEU A 4 -0.60 53.28 -10.84
N TRP A 5 -0.32 53.06 -12.12
CA TRP A 5 -0.55 51.74 -12.72
C TRP A 5 0.68 50.89 -12.43
N LYS A 6 0.59 50.15 -11.32
CA LYS A 6 1.61 49.23 -10.86
C LYS A 6 1.97 48.24 -11.97
N CYS A 7 3.24 48.21 -12.35
CA CYS A 7 3.88 47.05 -12.97
C CYS A 7 3.74 45.88 -11.99
N ILE A 8 2.78 44.98 -12.25
CA ILE A 8 2.74 43.69 -11.57
C ILE A 8 3.75 42.81 -12.33
N PRO A 9 4.87 42.40 -11.73
CA PRO A 9 5.85 41.59 -12.42
C PRO A 9 5.20 40.24 -12.74
N VAL A 10 5.15 39.91 -14.04
CA VAL A 10 4.65 38.63 -14.58
C VAL A 10 5.37 37.42 -13.93
N SER A 11 6.52 37.63 -13.28
CA SER A 11 7.23 36.62 -12.50
C SER A 11 6.46 36.01 -11.34
N LEU A 12 5.44 36.67 -10.77
CA LEU A 12 4.73 36.09 -9.61
C LEU A 12 3.72 34.99 -10.00
N MET A 13 3.32 34.91 -11.28
CA MET A 13 2.33 33.91 -11.73
C MET A 13 2.96 32.56 -12.11
N MET A 14 4.30 32.51 -12.21
CA MET A 14 5.05 31.30 -12.54
C MET A 14 5.58 30.55 -11.31
N VAL A 15 5.47 31.13 -10.11
CA VAL A 15 5.90 30.50 -8.85
C VAL A 15 4.81 29.59 -8.27
N CYS A 16 3.55 29.83 -8.60
CA CYS A 16 2.43 29.01 -8.11
C CYS A 16 2.23 27.69 -8.87
N PHE A 17 2.83 27.53 -10.06
CA PHE A 17 2.64 26.30 -10.86
C PHE A 17 3.63 25.17 -10.52
N PHE A 18 4.75 25.48 -9.86
CA PHE A 18 5.79 24.49 -9.54
C PHE A 18 5.65 23.83 -8.16
N MET A 19 4.74 24.31 -7.29
CA MET A 19 4.59 23.85 -5.90
C MET A 19 3.27 23.12 -5.62
N SER A 20 2.78 22.27 -6.55
CA SER A 20 1.58 21.45 -6.28
C SER A 20 1.63 20.00 -6.73
N ALA A 21 2.75 19.52 -7.28
CA ALA A 21 2.83 18.11 -7.69
C ALA A 21 3.40 17.15 -6.62
N ALA A 22 3.82 17.66 -5.47
CA ALA A 22 4.54 16.86 -4.46
C ALA A 22 3.77 16.64 -3.15
N THR A 23 2.50 17.01 -3.08
CA THR A 23 1.68 16.81 -1.87
C THR A 23 0.79 15.58 -2.02
N LEU A 24 1.20 14.53 -1.29
CA LEU A 24 0.35 13.44 -0.81
C LEU A 24 -0.22 12.50 -1.89
N ALA A 25 0.52 11.43 -2.21
CA ALA A 25 -0.12 10.13 -2.44
C ALA A 25 -0.75 9.62 -1.11
N SER A 26 -1.70 10.40 -0.58
CA SER A 26 -2.55 9.97 0.51
C SER A 26 -3.50 8.93 -0.06
N HIS A 27 -3.69 7.82 0.64
CA HIS A 27 -4.66 6.78 0.29
C HIS A 27 -6.13 7.28 0.37
N ASN A 28 -6.32 8.61 0.37
CA ASN A 28 -7.52 9.31 0.78
C ASN A 28 -8.31 9.85 -0.43
N GLU A 29 -7.83 9.63 -1.65
CA GLU A 29 -8.62 9.92 -2.86
C GLU A 29 -9.67 8.83 -3.08
N ILE A 30 -10.75 8.95 -2.31
CA ILE A 30 -11.98 8.18 -2.47
C ILE A 30 -12.52 8.45 -3.88
N GLY A 31 -12.52 7.43 -4.75
CA GLY A 31 -13.15 7.49 -6.08
C GLY A 31 -12.34 6.91 -7.24
N LYS A 32 -11.01 6.80 -7.13
CA LYS A 32 -10.16 6.27 -8.23
C LYS A 32 -10.10 4.74 -8.30
N VAL A 33 -10.46 4.03 -7.23
CA VAL A 33 -10.44 2.57 -7.15
C VAL A 33 -11.85 2.02 -6.95
N ARG A 34 -12.31 1.14 -7.85
CA ARG A 34 -13.61 0.49 -7.72
C ARG A 34 -13.54 -0.60 -6.66
N CYS A 35 -14.58 -0.75 -5.84
CA CYS A 35 -14.61 -1.75 -4.77
C CYS A 35 -14.36 -3.18 -5.29
N LEU A 36 -14.93 -3.52 -6.46
CA LEU A 36 -14.77 -4.82 -7.12
C LEU A 36 -13.39 -5.02 -7.79
N SER A 37 -12.53 -4.00 -7.81
CA SER A 37 -11.13 -4.18 -8.22
C SER A 37 -10.33 -4.96 -7.17
N CYS A 38 -10.84 -5.03 -5.94
CA CYS A 38 -10.22 -5.80 -4.86
C CYS A 38 -11.13 -6.94 -4.38
N HIS A 39 -12.42 -6.68 -4.21
CA HIS A 39 -13.37 -7.67 -3.70
C HIS A 39 -14.00 -8.50 -4.83
N VAL A 40 -14.11 -9.82 -4.62
CA VAL A 40 -14.87 -10.71 -5.53
C VAL A 40 -16.35 -10.37 -5.47
N LYS A 41 -16.85 -10.13 -4.26
CA LYS A 41 -18.19 -9.65 -3.96
C LYS A 41 -18.11 -8.73 -2.76
N LEU A 42 -18.94 -7.69 -2.74
CA LEU A 42 -18.99 -6.76 -1.61
C LEU A 42 -19.52 -7.47 -0.35
N PRO A 43 -18.84 -7.33 0.80
CA PRO A 43 -19.16 -8.02 2.03
C PRO A 43 -20.30 -7.33 2.79
N PHE A 44 -21.42 -7.07 2.13
CA PHE A 44 -22.60 -6.55 2.83
C PHE A 44 -23.11 -7.65 3.78
N ASN A 45 -23.03 -7.39 5.09
CA ASN A 45 -23.51 -8.26 6.17
C ASN A 45 -22.87 -9.66 6.24
N LYS A 46 -21.62 -9.85 5.81
CA LYS A 46 -20.90 -11.13 5.95
C LYS A 46 -19.52 -10.99 6.61
N ILE A 47 -19.12 -12.07 7.31
CA ILE A 47 -17.91 -12.16 8.16
C ILE A 47 -16.62 -12.33 7.33
N ALA A 48 -16.70 -12.74 6.07
CA ALA A 48 -15.52 -13.11 5.27
C ALA A 48 -15.39 -12.28 3.98
N ASP A 49 -14.43 -11.37 3.96
CA ASP A 49 -14.00 -10.68 2.76
C ASP A 49 -13.33 -11.67 1.79
N ARG A 50 -13.78 -11.71 0.53
CA ARG A 50 -13.11 -12.44 -0.55
C ARG A 50 -12.47 -11.47 -1.52
N PHE A 51 -11.20 -11.73 -1.87
CA PHE A 51 -10.40 -10.84 -2.71
C PHE A 51 -10.02 -11.47 -4.04
N THR A 52 -10.01 -10.66 -5.10
CA THR A 52 -9.54 -11.07 -6.43
C THR A 52 -8.02 -10.92 -6.51
N LEU A 53 -7.37 -11.70 -7.38
CA LEU A 53 -5.94 -11.51 -7.71
C LEU A 53 -5.70 -10.16 -8.41
N TYR A 54 -6.73 -9.62 -9.08
CA TYR A 54 -6.68 -8.31 -9.77
C TYR A 54 -6.34 -7.15 -8.81
N SER A 55 -6.58 -7.31 -7.51
CA SER A 55 -6.15 -6.36 -6.47
C SER A 55 -4.66 -5.99 -6.58
N VAL A 56 -3.77 -6.93 -6.91
CA VAL A 56 -2.32 -6.67 -7.07
C VAL A 56 -2.08 -5.67 -8.21
N LYS A 57 -2.76 -5.85 -9.34
CA LYS A 57 -2.66 -4.92 -10.48
C LYS A 57 -3.21 -3.54 -10.10
N THR A 58 -4.26 -3.50 -9.29
CA THR A 58 -4.85 -2.24 -8.80
C THR A 58 -3.87 -1.45 -7.95
N CYS A 59 -3.21 -2.09 -6.97
CA CYS A 59 -2.18 -1.45 -6.16
C CYS A 59 -1.03 -0.93 -7.03
N ARG A 60 -0.53 -1.75 -7.96
CA ARG A 60 0.60 -1.42 -8.85
C ARG A 60 0.39 -0.24 -9.79
N LYS A 61 -0.85 0.25 -9.96
CA LYS A 61 -1.11 1.51 -10.68
C LYS A 61 -0.40 2.70 -10.04
N CYS A 62 -0.17 2.66 -8.73
CA CYS A 62 0.56 3.69 -7.98
C CYS A 62 1.81 3.11 -7.30
N HIS A 63 1.71 1.88 -6.78
CA HIS A 63 2.74 1.19 -6.01
C HIS A 63 3.64 0.34 -6.89
N ASN A 64 4.55 1.00 -7.63
CA ASN A 64 5.49 0.31 -8.50
C ASN A 64 6.78 -0.13 -7.76
N GLU A 65 7.58 -0.96 -8.41
CA GLU A 65 8.82 -1.54 -7.87
C GLU A 65 9.88 -0.50 -7.49
N LYS A 66 9.83 0.70 -8.07
CA LYS A 66 10.74 1.81 -7.72
C LYS A 66 10.29 2.55 -6.45
N MET A 67 9.01 2.45 -6.09
CA MET A 67 8.44 3.12 -4.91
C MET A 67 8.33 2.22 -3.68
N ILE A 68 8.22 0.90 -3.88
CA ILE A 68 8.14 -0.07 -2.78
C ILE A 68 9.31 -1.03 -2.85
N THR A 69 10.09 -1.06 -1.77
CA THR A 69 10.91 -2.22 -1.45
C THR A 69 10.00 -3.34 -0.96
N PHE A 70 9.75 -4.33 -1.82
CA PHE A 70 8.94 -5.48 -1.44
C PHE A 70 9.81 -6.43 -0.59
N ASP A 71 9.60 -6.44 0.72
CA ASP A 71 10.21 -7.46 1.61
C ASP A 71 9.69 -8.87 1.31
N HIS A 72 8.59 -8.99 0.56
CA HIS A 72 8.00 -10.27 0.16
C HIS A 72 7.30 -10.19 -1.21
N PRO A 73 7.39 -11.24 -2.05
CA PRO A 73 6.65 -11.31 -3.31
C PRO A 73 5.13 -11.41 -3.11
N VAL A 74 4.38 -10.86 -4.07
CA VAL A 74 2.92 -10.99 -4.18
C VAL A 74 2.53 -11.70 -5.48
N GLY A 75 1.33 -12.26 -5.54
CA GLY A 75 0.84 -13.08 -6.66
C GLY A 75 1.31 -14.54 -6.62
N ILE A 76 1.97 -14.97 -5.54
CA ILE A 76 2.46 -16.33 -5.37
C ILE A 76 1.49 -17.18 -4.54
N ARG A 77 1.41 -18.48 -4.84
CA ARG A 77 0.64 -19.42 -4.02
C ARG A 77 1.38 -19.73 -2.73
N VAL A 78 0.67 -19.65 -1.62
CA VAL A 78 1.21 -19.98 -0.30
C VAL A 78 0.90 -21.45 -0.01
N LYS A 79 1.94 -22.25 0.29
CA LYS A 79 1.76 -23.68 0.62
C LYS A 79 1.34 -23.91 2.08
N LYS A 80 1.52 -22.91 2.94
CA LYS A 80 1.14 -22.95 4.35
C LYS A 80 -0.23 -22.32 4.56
N THR A 81 -0.97 -22.85 5.51
CA THR A 81 -2.19 -22.22 6.02
C THR A 81 -1.82 -20.93 6.74
N LEU A 82 -2.39 -19.80 6.31
CA LEU A 82 -2.26 -18.53 7.00
C LEU A 82 -3.39 -18.37 8.04
N PRO A 83 -3.13 -17.60 9.12
CA PRO A 83 -4.18 -17.22 10.05
C PRO A 83 -5.34 -16.47 9.36
N PRO A 84 -6.58 -16.55 9.88
CA PRO A 84 -7.76 -15.96 9.22
C PRO A 84 -7.70 -14.45 8.99
N ASP A 85 -6.91 -13.70 9.77
CA ASP A 85 -6.72 -12.26 9.63
C ASP A 85 -5.78 -11.86 8.48
N LEU A 86 -5.10 -12.84 7.86
CA LEU A 86 -4.24 -12.66 6.69
C LEU A 86 -4.86 -13.31 5.45
N PRO A 87 -5.81 -12.63 4.78
CA PRO A 87 -6.58 -13.22 3.70
C PRO A 87 -5.72 -13.48 2.46
N LEU A 88 -5.98 -14.58 1.78
CA LEU A 88 -5.47 -14.85 0.44
C LEU A 88 -6.49 -14.38 -0.62
N SER A 89 -6.06 -14.28 -1.87
CA SER A 89 -7.00 -14.18 -2.99
C SER A 89 -7.87 -15.43 -3.10
N GLU A 90 -8.94 -15.33 -3.87
CA GLU A 90 -9.89 -16.42 -4.14
C GLU A 90 -9.24 -17.69 -4.73
N ASP A 91 -8.07 -17.57 -5.35
CA ASP A 91 -7.29 -18.68 -5.91
C ASP A 91 -6.10 -19.10 -5.04
N GLY A 92 -6.06 -18.64 -3.78
CA GLY A 92 -5.09 -19.04 -2.77
C GLY A 92 -3.72 -18.38 -2.90
N ARG A 93 -3.63 -17.18 -3.47
CA ARG A 93 -2.38 -16.43 -3.61
C ARG A 93 -2.24 -15.32 -2.60
N MET A 94 -1.01 -15.06 -2.19
CA MET A 94 -0.68 -13.90 -1.38
C MET A 94 -0.80 -12.64 -2.22
N ILE A 95 -1.48 -11.63 -1.72
CA ILE A 95 -1.71 -10.34 -2.38
C ILE A 95 -1.31 -9.21 -1.44
N CYS A 96 -1.26 -7.96 -1.93
CA CYS A 96 -0.93 -6.81 -1.08
C CYS A 96 -1.86 -6.72 0.15
N ILE A 97 -3.14 -7.05 -0.04
CA ILE A 97 -4.19 -7.01 0.99
C ILE A 97 -4.01 -8.10 2.05
N THR A 98 -3.20 -9.14 1.80
CA THR A 98 -2.88 -10.16 2.81
C THR A 98 -2.24 -9.52 4.03
N CYS A 99 -1.36 -8.52 3.81
CA CYS A 99 -0.67 -7.82 4.88
C CYS A 99 -1.19 -6.40 5.09
N HIS A 100 -1.72 -5.75 4.05
CA HIS A 100 -2.21 -4.37 4.12
C HIS A 100 -3.75 -4.29 4.14
N THR A 101 -4.27 -3.28 4.81
CA THR A 101 -5.69 -2.88 4.79
C THR A 101 -5.83 -1.54 4.10
N PHE A 102 -6.74 -1.42 3.15
CA PHE A 102 -6.98 -0.16 2.42
C PHE A 102 -8.00 0.75 3.12
N HIS A 103 -8.94 0.18 3.90
CA HIS A 103 -10.05 0.94 4.48
C HIS A 103 -9.73 1.63 5.80
N ARG A 104 -8.67 1.20 6.50
CA ARG A 104 -8.30 1.76 7.80
C ARG A 104 -6.80 1.74 7.96
N ALA A 105 -6.25 2.83 8.48
CA ALA A 105 -4.90 2.85 9.00
C ALA A 105 -4.90 2.33 10.45
N THR A 106 -3.85 1.60 10.80
CA THR A 106 -3.50 1.22 12.16
C THR A 106 -2.43 2.17 12.68
N TYR A 107 -2.50 2.58 13.94
CA TYR A 107 -1.40 3.31 14.57
C TYR A 107 -0.39 2.34 15.16
N LEU A 108 0.91 2.55 14.92
CA LEU A 108 1.98 1.80 15.56
C LEU A 108 2.50 2.59 16.76
N PRO A 109 2.18 2.19 18.02
CA PRO A 109 2.75 2.81 19.20
C PRO A 109 4.29 2.67 19.15
N GLY A 110 5.02 3.77 19.34
CA GLY A 110 6.49 3.80 19.33
C GLY A 110 7.14 4.32 18.04
N TYR A 111 6.42 4.41 16.92
CA TYR A 111 6.96 4.97 15.66
C TYR A 111 6.32 6.30 15.25
N GLY A 112 5.28 6.75 15.95
CA GLY A 112 4.60 8.01 15.63
C GLY A 112 3.83 8.03 14.31
N GLN A 113 3.75 6.91 13.59
CA GLN A 113 3.26 6.85 12.21
C GLN A 113 2.01 5.97 12.05
N LYS A 114 1.12 6.42 11.16
CA LYS A 114 -0.01 5.63 10.66
C LYS A 114 0.53 4.60 9.66
N THR A 115 0.23 3.33 9.89
CA THR A 115 0.52 2.23 8.96
C THR A 115 -0.77 1.68 8.38
N TYR A 116 -0.68 1.00 7.25
CA TYR A 116 -1.79 0.23 6.69
C TYR A 116 -1.57 -1.27 6.88
N LEU A 117 -0.62 -1.69 7.70
CA LEU A 117 -0.43 -3.09 8.04
C LEU A 117 -1.58 -3.60 8.91
N ARG A 118 -2.05 -4.81 8.60
CA ARG A 118 -3.03 -5.56 9.41
C ARG A 118 -2.46 -5.95 10.78
N ARG A 119 -1.13 -6.09 10.87
CA ARG A 119 -0.41 -6.42 12.10
C ARG A 119 0.65 -5.37 12.39
N GLY A 120 0.70 -4.92 13.64
CA GLY A 120 1.67 -3.92 14.11
C GLY A 120 3.03 -4.49 14.49
N VAL A 121 3.55 -5.47 13.74
CA VAL A 121 4.86 -6.09 13.99
C VAL A 121 5.77 -5.81 12.81
N LEU A 122 6.98 -5.32 13.07
CA LEU A 122 7.96 -4.94 12.04
C LEU A 122 9.25 -5.79 12.14
N GLY A 123 10.07 -5.70 11.09
CA GLY A 123 11.39 -6.31 11.03
C GLY A 123 11.37 -7.83 11.17
N LYS A 124 12.43 -8.42 11.74
CA LYS A 124 12.60 -9.87 11.86
C LYS A 124 11.42 -10.58 12.52
N ARG A 125 10.79 -9.97 13.53
CA ARG A 125 9.63 -10.53 14.23
C ARG A 125 8.43 -10.72 13.31
N PHE A 126 8.29 -9.88 12.28
CA PHE A 126 7.24 -10.03 11.28
C PHE A 126 7.46 -11.29 10.43
N CYS A 127 8.69 -11.52 9.94
CA CYS A 127 9.05 -12.68 9.13
C CYS A 127 8.75 -14.00 9.86
N LEU A 128 9.02 -14.02 11.17
CA LEU A 128 8.85 -15.20 12.02
C LEU A 128 7.39 -15.57 12.29
N ASN A 129 6.42 -14.73 11.93
CA ASN A 129 5.01 -15.09 11.99
C ASN A 129 4.65 -16.23 11.02
N CYS A 130 5.44 -16.43 9.96
CA CYS A 130 5.21 -17.45 8.93
C CYS A 130 6.43 -18.36 8.71
N HIS A 131 7.65 -17.83 8.89
CA HIS A 131 8.90 -18.55 8.67
C HIS A 131 9.48 -19.03 10.00
N LYS A 132 9.73 -20.35 10.12
CA LYS A 132 10.36 -20.93 11.31
C LYS A 132 11.86 -20.58 11.43
N THR A 133 12.46 -20.18 10.32
CA THR A 133 13.88 -19.80 10.20
C THR A 133 13.99 -18.55 9.34
N ASP A 134 15.08 -17.80 9.45
CA ASP A 134 15.28 -16.56 8.71
C ASP A 134 15.21 -16.79 7.19
N PRO A 135 14.22 -16.20 6.47
CA PRO A 135 14.07 -16.39 5.03
C PRO A 135 15.07 -15.58 4.20
N LEU A 136 15.82 -14.64 4.77
CA LEU A 136 16.82 -13.85 4.06
C LEU A 136 18.17 -14.58 3.97
N LYS A 137 18.44 -15.51 4.90
CA LYS A 137 19.70 -16.27 4.94
C LYS A 137 20.02 -17.04 3.64
N PRO A 138 19.06 -17.68 2.94
CA PRO A 138 19.32 -18.36 1.67
C PRO A 138 19.44 -17.44 0.44
N LEU A 139 18.93 -16.20 0.51
CA LEU A 139 18.98 -15.24 -0.60
C LEU A 139 20.28 -14.44 -0.62
N MET A 140 20.84 -14.16 0.56
CA MET A 140 22.12 -13.45 0.72
C MET A 140 23.35 -14.35 0.51
N SER A 141 23.16 -15.66 0.32
CA SER A 141 24.23 -16.64 0.05
C SER A 141 24.44 -16.94 -1.45
N LYS A 142 23.66 -16.34 -2.35
CA LYS A 142 23.91 -16.39 -3.79
C LYS A 142 24.63 -15.11 -4.22
N PRO A 143 25.79 -15.20 -4.91
CA PRO A 143 26.35 -14.03 -5.57
C PRO A 143 25.35 -13.52 -6.62
N GLN A 144 25.20 -12.20 -6.70
CA GLN A 144 24.40 -11.52 -7.72
C GLN A 144 25.04 -11.67 -9.10
#